data_AF-A0A934B0A2-F1
#
_entry.id   AF-A0A934B0A2-F1
#
_cell.length_a   1.000
_cell.length_b   1.000
_cell.length_c   1.000
_cell.angle_alpha   90.00
_cell.angle_beta   90.00
_cell.angle_gamma   90.00
#
_symmetry.space_group_name_H-M   'P 1'
#
loop_
_entity.id
_entity.type
_entity.pdbx_description
1 polymer ?
#
loop_
_entity_poly.entity_id
_entity_poly.type
_entity_poly.pdbx_seq_one_letter_code
_entity_poly.pdbx_strand_id
1 'polypeptide(L)' 'MVRMKSHLKHFTDVIKSNDSVGKKLDFIIQELRREINTIGSKAQHYEIASNVVEVKHELEKIREQIQNLQ' A
#
# COMPACT_ATOMS: atom_id res chain seq x y z
N MET A 1 12.88 4.43 -2.61
CA MET A 1 12.11 4.40 -3.88
C MET A 1 12.07 3.03 -4.55
N VAL A 2 13.20 2.31 -4.70
CA VAL A 2 13.22 0.99 -5.38
C VAL A 2 12.24 -0.01 -4.74
N ARG A 3 12.19 -0.06 -3.40
CA ARG A 3 11.29 -0.94 -2.63
C ARG A 3 9.82 -0.65 -2.88
N MET A 4 9.38 0.61 -2.68
CA MET A 4 8.00 1.04 -2.97
C MET A 4 7.56 0.67 -4.40
N LYS A 5 8.38 0.96 -5.41
CA LYS A 5 8.07 0.61 -6.81
C LYS A 5 7.93 -0.91 -6.99
N SER A 6 8.77 -1.70 -6.33
CA SER A 6 8.66 -3.16 -6.34
C SER A 6 7.36 -3.65 -5.69
N HIS A 7 6.95 -3.08 -4.56
CA HIS A 7 5.69 -3.44 -3.90
C HIS A 7 4.48 -3.07 -4.75
N LEU A 8 4.47 -1.90 -5.41
CA LEU A 8 3.39 -1.50 -6.32
C LEU A 8 3.32 -2.40 -7.57
N LYS A 9 4.47 -2.79 -8.13
CA LYS A 9 4.51 -3.77 -9.21
C LYS A 9 3.94 -5.11 -8.76
N HIS A 10 4.38 -5.63 -7.61
CA HIS A 10 3.89 -6.89 -7.08
C HIS A 10 2.38 -6.83 -6.76
N PHE A 11 1.89 -5.72 -6.20
CA PHE A 11 0.47 -5.49 -6.00
C PHE A 11 -0.31 -5.62 -7.32
N THR A 12 0.17 -4.94 -8.37
CA THR A 12 -0.42 -4.97 -9.71
C THR A 12 -0.39 -6.36 -10.34
N ASP A 13 0.68 -7.12 -10.13
CA ASP A 13 0.82 -8.47 -10.65
C ASP A 13 -0.15 -9.43 -9.93
N VAL A 14 -0.35 -9.28 -8.62
CA VAL A 14 -1.25 -10.13 -7.82
C VAL A 14 -2.72 -9.86 -8.15
N ILE A 15 -3.16 -8.59 -8.25
CA ILE A 15 -4.56 -8.28 -8.59
C ILE A 15 -4.97 -8.80 -9.99
N LYS A 16 -4.00 -9.06 -10.88
CA LYS A 16 -4.23 -9.60 -12.22
C LYS A 16 -4.16 -11.13 -12.28
N SER A 17 -3.78 -11.79 -11.19
CA SER A 17 -3.72 -13.24 -11.13
C SER A 17 -5.12 -13.85 -10.92
N ASN A 18 -5.36 -15.03 -11.49
CA ASN A 18 -6.61 -15.79 -11.31
C ASN A 18 -6.63 -16.65 -10.02
N ASP A 19 -5.69 -16.44 -9.09
CA ASP A 19 -5.55 -17.22 -7.86
C ASP A 19 -6.36 -16.63 -6.69
N SER A 20 -6.42 -17.34 -5.56
CA SER A 20 -6.82 -16.73 -4.29
C SER A 20 -5.77 -15.70 -3.85
N VAL A 21 -6.11 -14.42 -3.98
CA VAL A 21 -5.17 -13.29 -3.81
C VAL A 21 -5.23 -12.60 -2.45
N GLY A 22 -6.30 -12.79 -1.66
CA GLY A 22 -6.58 -11.98 -0.47
C GLY A 22 -5.41 -11.91 0.53
N LYS A 23 -4.85 -13.06 0.94
CA LYS A 23 -3.71 -13.12 1.87
C LYS A 23 -2.42 -12.51 1.30
N LYS A 24 -2.20 -12.64 -0.01
CA LYS A 24 -1.02 -12.05 -0.68
C LYS A 24 -1.16 -10.52 -0.74
N LEU A 25 -2.35 -10.02 -1.08
CA LEU A 25 -2.64 -8.59 -1.11
C LEU A 25 -2.53 -7.95 0.28
N ASP A 26 -3.02 -8.63 1.32
CA ASP A 26 -2.86 -8.18 2.72
C ASP A 26 -1.39 -7.97 3.09
N PHE A 27 -0.51 -8.91 2.73
CA PHE A 27 0.93 -8.78 3.00
C PHE A 27 1.52 -7.58 2.24
N ILE A 28 1.16 -7.39 0.97
CA ILE A 28 1.68 -6.29 0.15
C ILE A 28 1.20 -4.94 0.68
N ILE A 29 -0.06 -4.83 1.10
CA ILE A 29 -0.62 -3.62 1.72
C ILE A 29 0.12 -3.27 3.02
N GLN A 30 0.46 -4.27 3.84
CA GLN A 30 1.24 -4.06 5.06
C GLN A 30 2.63 -3.49 4.75
N GLU A 31 3.31 -4.02 3.74
CA GLU A 31 4.62 -3.51 3.31
C GLU A 31 4.53 -2.09 2.72
N LEU A 32 3.52 -1.81 1.89
CA LEU A 32 3.26 -0.45 1.38
C LEU A 32 3.05 0.53 2.53
N ARG A 33 2.30 0.15 3.56
CA ARG A 33 2.08 0.99 4.74
C ARG A 33 3.38 1.27 5.51
N ARG A 34 4.29 0.30 5.62
CA ARG A 34 5.62 0.50 6.23
C ARG A 34 6.47 1.49 5.44
N GLU A 35 6.46 1.40 4.12
CA GLU A 35 7.17 2.33 3.24
C GLU A 35 6.59 3.75 3.35
N ILE A 36 5.26 3.91 3.38
CA ILE A 36 4.60 5.21 3.57
C ILE A 36 4.92 5.83 4.94
N ASN A 37 4.96 5.03 6.02
CA ASN A 37 5.38 5.51 7.34
C ASN A 37 6.84 6.01 7.34
N THR A 38 7.72 5.34 6.60
CA THR A 38 9.12 5.75 6.47
C THR A 38 9.26 7.07 5.68
N ILE A 39 8.41 7.28 4.66
CA ILE A 39 8.36 8.56 3.94
C ILE A 39 7.84 9.66 4.86
N GLY A 40 6.74 9.39 5.58
CA GLY A 40 6.14 10.34 6.52
C GLY A 40 7.07 10.77 7.64
N SER A 41 7.84 9.84 8.23
CA SER A 41 8.78 10.18 9.31
C SER A 41 9.97 11.02 8.87
N LYS A 42 10.21 11.13 7.56
CA LYS A 42 11.27 11.95 6.95
C LYS A 42 10.73 13.16 6.19
N ALA A 43 9.41 13.37 6.19
CA ALA A 43 8.78 14.48 5.48
C ALA A 43 9.00 15.79 6.26
N GLN A 44 9.74 16.72 5.66
CA GLN A 44 9.96 18.07 6.21
C GLN A 44 9.04 19.12 5.58
N HIS A 45 8.37 18.78 4.48
CA HIS A 45 7.45 19.67 3.76
C HIS A 45 6.00 19.28 4.04
N TYR A 46 5.17 20.29 4.31
CA TYR A 46 3.75 20.11 4.60
C TYR A 46 3.01 19.35 3.50
N GLU A 47 3.28 19.65 2.23
CA GLU A 47 2.66 18.96 1.09
C GLU A 47 2.95 17.45 1.10
N ILE A 48 4.18 17.05 1.44
CA ILE A 48 4.55 15.63 1.54
C ILE A 48 3.80 14.99 2.71
N ALA A 49 3.68 15.68 3.84
CA ALA A 49 2.94 15.18 5.00
C ALA A 49 1.44 15.00 4.68
N SER A 50 0.83 15.95 3.96
CA SER A 50 -0.56 15.85 3.48
C SER A 50 -0.74 14.64 2.56
N ASN A 51 0.12 14.49 1.55
CA ASN A 51 0.08 13.35 0.64
C ASN A 51 0.25 12.01 1.37
N VAL A 52 1.10 11.94 2.41
CA VAL A 52 1.26 10.72 3.23
C VAL A 52 -0.04 10.36 3.94
N VAL A 53 -0.80 11.34 4.45
CA VAL A 53 -2.10 11.09 5.09
C VAL A 53 -3.11 10.57 4.07
N GLU A 54 -3.18 11.19 2.90
CA GLU A 54 -4.08 10.75 1.83
C GLU A 54 -3.77 9.31 1.36
N VAL A 55 -2.48 9.00 1.15
CA VAL A 55 -2.10 7.63 0.74
C VAL A 55 -2.41 6.61 1.83
N LYS A 56 -2.26 6.96 3.12
CA LYS A 56 -2.66 6.06 4.22
C LYS A 56 -4.16 5.77 4.20
N HIS A 57 -4.97 6.78 3.89
CA HIS A 57 -6.42 6.63 3.76
C HIS A 57 -6.79 5.69 2.62
N GLU A 58 -6.19 5.86 1.45
CA GLU A 58 -6.44 4.98 0.30
C GLU A 58 -5.96 3.55 0.54
N LEU A 59 -4.80 3.36 1.19
CA LEU A 59 -4.34 2.01 1.57
C LEU A 59 -5.30 1.31 2.52
N GLU A 60 -5.94 2.04 3.43
CA GLU A 60 -6.92 1.46 4.36
C GLU A 60 -8.21 1.04 3.64
N LYS A 61 -8.74 1.87 2.73
CA LYS A 61 -9.88 1.50 1.88
C LYS A 61 -9.59 0.23 1.07
N ILE A 62 -8.40 0.12 0.48
CA ILE A 62 -8.00 -1.07 -0.27
C ILE A 62 -7.95 -2.29 0.66
N ARG A 63 -7.43 -2.14 1.88
CA ARG A 63 -7.39 -3.21 2.89
C ARG A 63 -8.79 -3.71 3.22
N GLU A 64 -9.75 -2.81 3.46
CA GLU A 64 -11.15 -3.17 3.72
C GLU A 64 -11.77 -3.92 2.55
N GLN A 65 -11.53 -3.48 1.31
CA GLN A 65 -11.99 -4.18 0.12
C GLN A 65 -11.44 -5.61 0.04
N ILE A 66 -10.15 -5.81 0.34
CA ILE A 66 -9.53 -7.14 0.35
C ILE A 66 -10.18 -8.06 1.38
N GLN A 67 -10.49 -7.54 2.57
CA GLN A 67 -11.15 -8.31 3.64
C GLN A 67 -12.59 -8.67 3.31
N ASN A 68 -13.31 -7.80 2.61
CA ASN A 68 -14.68 -8.04 2.18
C ASN A 68 -14.82 -9.08 1.05
N LEU A 69 -13.70 -9.46 0.40
CA LEU A 69 -13.66 -10.49 -0.65
C LEU A 69 -13.40 -11.91 -0.10
N GLN A 70 -13.17 -12.05 1.21
CA GLN A 70 -12.99 -13.35 1.89
C GLN A 70 -14.32 -13.90 2.37
#